data_AF-A0A134DJK4-F1
#
_entry.id   AF-A0A134DJK4-F1
#
_cell.length_a   1.000
_cell.length_b   1.000
_cell.length_c   1.000
_cell.angle_alpha   90.00
_cell.angle_beta   90.00
_cell.angle_gamma   90.00
#
_symmetry.space_group_name_H-M   'P 1'
#
loop_
_entity.id
_entity.type
_entity.pdbx_description
1 polymer ?
#
loop_
_entity_poly.entity_id
_entity_poly.type
_entity_poly.pdbx_seq_one_letter_code
_entity_poly.pdbx_strand_id
1 'polypeptide(L)' 'MSTQPADPEAVIQEIVERLEVRFPNAPASAVRAAVEEARDHFSRARVKDFLPVLIEREAKARLERPL' A
#
# COMPACT_ATOMS: atom_id res chain seq x y z
N MET A 1 -17.12 -1.03 -20.54
CA MET A 1 -16.71 -0.03 -19.53
C MET A 1 -15.21 0.14 -19.67
N SER A 2 -14.75 1.30 -20.10
CA SER A 2 -13.32 1.59 -20.19
C SER A 2 -12.81 1.81 -18.77
N THR A 3 -12.14 0.81 -18.18
CA THR A 3 -11.39 1.04 -16.95
C THR A 3 -10.25 1.99 -17.31
N GLN A 4 -10.45 3.29 -17.08
CA GLN A 4 -9.37 4.25 -17.12
C GLN A 4 -8.27 3.73 -16.18
N PRO A 5 -7.00 3.65 -16.61
CA PRO A 5 -5.95 3.23 -15.70
C PRO A 5 -5.96 4.22 -14.53
N ALA A 6 -6.29 3.71 -13.33
CA ALA A 6 -6.23 4.51 -12.13
C ALA A 6 -4.81 5.06 -12.00
N ASP A 7 -4.71 6.35 -11.66
CA ASP A 7 -3.42 6.98 -11.39
C ASP A 7 -2.70 6.15 -10.30
N PRO A 8 -1.51 5.61 -10.55
CA PRO A 8 -0.77 4.81 -9.57
C PRO A 8 -0.64 5.51 -8.23
N GLU A 9 -0.50 6.83 -8.22
CA GLU A 9 -0.40 7.60 -6.98
C GLU A 9 -1.73 7.64 -6.23
N ALA A 10 -2.86 7.81 -6.94
CA ALA A 10 -4.19 7.74 -6.33
C ALA A 10 -4.45 6.37 -5.69
N VAL A 11 -4.05 5.28 -6.35
CA VAL A 11 -4.18 3.92 -5.80
C VAL A 11 -3.36 3.74 -4.53
N ILE A 12 -2.16 4.32 -4.46
CA ILE A 12 -1.33 4.30 -3.25
C ILE A 12 -2.01 5.09 -2.12
N GLN A 13 -2.56 6.28 -2.40
CA GLN A 13 -3.27 7.06 -1.39
C GLN A 13 -4.49 6.31 -0.85
N GLU A 14 -5.27 5.65 -1.70
CA GLU A 14 -6.41 4.82 -1.25
C GLU A 14 -5.96 3.66 -0.33
N ILE A 15 -4.79 3.07 -0.58
CA ILE A 15 -4.22 2.03 0.30
C ILE A 15 -3.85 2.64 1.66
N VAL A 16 -3.21 3.81 1.67
CA VAL A 16 -2.85 4.52 2.91
C VAL A 16 -4.10 4.83 3.74
N GLU A 17 -5.14 5.39 3.12
CA GLU A 17 -6.40 5.71 3.80
C GLU A 17 -7.05 4.48 4.44
N ARG A 18 -7.12 3.35 3.71
CA ARG A 18 -7.64 2.08 4.25
C ARG A 18 -6.82 1.59 5.43
N LEU A 19 -5.50 1.70 5.37
CA LEU A 19 -4.61 1.24 6.43
C LEU A 19 -4.65 2.17 7.66
N GLU A 20 -4.79 3.49 7.48
CA GLU A 20 -4.98 4.44 8.59
C GLU A 20 -6.28 4.10 9.37
N VAL A 21 -7.37 3.77 8.66
CA VAL A 21 -8.62 3.30 9.29
C VAL A 21 -8.43 1.95 9.99
N ARG A 22 -7.66 1.04 9.39
CA ARG A 22 -7.44 -0.32 9.94
C ARG A 22 -6.51 -0.36 11.15
N PHE A 23 -5.58 0.59 11.23
CA PHE A 23 -4.55 0.71 12.27
C PHE A 23 -4.64 2.09 12.97
N PRO A 24 -5.75 2.40 13.68
CA PRO A 24 -5.97 3.73 14.24
C PRO A 24 -4.97 4.12 15.35
N ASN A 25 -4.28 3.14 15.92
CA ASN A 25 -3.25 3.37 16.96
C ASN A 25 -1.84 3.55 16.37
N ALA A 26 -1.65 3.28 15.07
CA ALA A 26 -0.37 3.49 14.41
C ALA A 26 -0.25 4.96 13.98
N PRO A 27 0.93 5.60 14.13
CA PRO A 27 1.16 6.93 13.56
C PRO A 27 0.93 6.91 12.04
N ALA A 28 0.30 7.96 11.49
CA ALA A 28 0.10 8.10 10.04
C ALA A 28 1.41 8.02 9.25
N SER A 29 2.51 8.51 9.82
CA SER A 29 3.85 8.38 9.24
C SER A 29 4.33 6.94 9.14
N ALA A 30 4.01 6.09 10.13
CA ALA A 30 4.35 4.67 10.12
C ALA A 30 3.52 3.92 9.06
N VAL A 31 2.24 4.26 8.90
CA VAL A 31 1.39 3.70 7.85
C VAL A 31 1.94 4.06 6.46
N ARG A 32 2.28 5.34 6.22
CA ARG A 32 2.88 5.79 4.95
C ARG A 32 4.21 5.09 4.68
N ALA A 33 5.10 5.02 5.66
CA ALA A 33 6.38 4.33 5.52
C ALA A 33 6.18 2.84 5.14
N ALA A 34 5.27 2.14 5.81
CA ALA A 34 5.00 0.72 5.51
C ALA A 34 4.48 0.51 4.07
N VAL A 35 3.66 1.43 3.56
CA VAL A 35 3.15 1.40 2.18
C VAL A 35 4.24 1.73 1.17
N GLU A 36 5.08 2.74 1.43
CA GLU A 36 6.22 3.07 0.55
C GLU A 36 7.23 1.92 0.48
N GLU A 37 7.59 1.33 1.63
CA GLU A 37 8.46 0.16 1.66
C GLU A 37 7.85 -1.04 0.90
N ALA A 38 6.54 -1.22 0.96
CA ALA A 38 5.84 -2.26 0.21
C ALA A 38 5.87 -1.97 -1.30
N ARG A 39 5.66 -0.72 -1.69
CA ARG A 39 5.77 -0.28 -3.09
C ARG A 39 7.18 -0.53 -3.64
N ASP A 40 8.20 -0.18 -2.87
CA ASP A 40 9.60 -0.35 -3.25
C ASP A 40 9.99 -1.83 -3.34
N HIS A 41 9.50 -2.67 -2.43
CA HIS A 41 9.66 -4.12 -2.48
C HIS A 41 9.18 -4.72 -3.82
N PHE A 42 8.07 -4.20 -4.37
CA PHE A 42 7.51 -4.66 -5.64
C PHE A 42 7.89 -3.79 -6.85
N SER A 43 8.80 -2.81 -6.71
CA SER A 43 9.22 -1.90 -7.80
C SER A 43 9.73 -2.62 -9.06
N ARG A 44 10.26 -3.84 -8.91
CA ARG A 44 10.80 -4.68 -10.00
C ARG A 44 9.82 -5.75 -10.50
N ALA A 45 8.58 -5.78 -10.01
CA ALA A 45 7.60 -6.79 -10.40
C ALA A 45 7.20 -6.61 -11.87
N ARG A 46 7.16 -7.74 -12.62
CA ARG A 46 6.81 -7.74 -14.05
C ARG A 46 5.29 -7.69 -14.30
N VAL A 47 4.47 -8.09 -13.33
CA VAL A 47 3.01 -8.10 -13.42
C VAL A 47 2.46 -7.01 -12.52
N LYS A 48 1.76 -6.03 -13.11
CA LYS A 48 1.28 -4.83 -12.42
C LYS A 48 -0.16 -4.93 -11.92
N ASP A 49 -0.95 -5.84 -12.49
CA ASP A 49 -2.40 -5.94 -12.21
C ASP A 49 -2.72 -6.24 -10.74
N PHE A 50 -1.78 -6.88 -10.03
CA PHE A 50 -1.94 -7.26 -8.62
C PHE A 50 -1.11 -6.42 -7.66
N LEU A 51 -0.35 -5.43 -8.15
CA LEU A 51 0.50 -4.60 -7.31
C LEU A 51 -0.24 -3.95 -6.14
N PRO A 52 -1.44 -3.36 -6.31
CA PRO A 52 -2.14 -2.71 -5.21
C PRO A 52 -2.44 -3.67 -4.04
N VAL A 53 -2.93 -4.88 -4.37
CA VAL A 53 -3.27 -5.91 -3.38
C VAL A 53 -2.02 -6.43 -2.67
N LEU A 54 -0.93 -6.63 -3.41
CA LEU A 54 0.34 -7.08 -2.85
C LEU A 54 0.96 -6.02 -1.93
N ILE A 55 0.95 -4.76 -2.34
CA ILE A 55 1.42 -3.62 -1.56
C ILE A 55 0.65 -3.52 -0.24
N GLU A 56 -0.68 -3.53 -0.31
CA GLU A 56 -1.52 -3.44 0.90
C GLU A 56 -1.30 -4.62 1.86
N ARG A 57 -1.20 -5.85 1.33
CA ARG A 57 -0.93 -7.04 2.15
C ARG A 57 0.42 -6.97 2.85
N GLU A 58 1.44 -6.52 2.14
CA GLU A 58 2.79 -6.42 2.68
C GLU A 58 2.90 -5.27 3.70
N ALA A 59 2.31 -4.11 3.42
CA ALA A 59 2.24 -3.00 4.37
C ALA A 59 1.52 -3.40 5.67
N LYS A 60 0.41 -4.15 5.55
CA LYS A 60 -0.30 -4.72 6.69
C LYS A 60 0.61 -5.65 7.52
N ALA A 61 1.36 -6.53 6.87
CA ALA A 61 2.27 -7.44 7.56
C ALA A 61 3.37 -6.69 8.35
N ARG A 62 3.89 -5.58 7.80
CA ARG A 62 4.82 -4.69 8.51
C ARG A 62 4.19 -4.01 9.72
N LEU A 63 2.96 -3.52 9.59
CA LEU A 63 2.25 -2.85 10.70
C LEU A 63 1.85 -3.83 11.82
N GLU A 64 1.58 -5.09 11.49
CA GLU A 64 1.28 -6.14 12.48
C GLU A 64 2.54 -6.67 13.20
N ARG A 65 3.72 -6.51 12.58
CA ARG A 65 5.02 -6.91 13.10
C ARG A 65 6.01 -5.76 12.99
N PRO A 66 5.84 -4.69 13.78
CA PRO A 66 6.80 -3.60 13.80
C PRO A 66 8.17 -4.17 14.19
N LEU A 67 9.17 -3.97 13.32
CA LEU A 67 10.57 -4.30 13.57
C LEU A 67 11.14 -3.45 14.70
#